data_AF-A0A376UCK0-F1
#
_entry.id   AF-A0A376UCK0-F1
#
_cell.length_a   1.000
_cell.length_b   1.000
_cell.length_c   1.000
_cell.angle_alpha   90.00
_cell.angle_beta   90.00
_cell.angle_gamma   90.00
#
_symmetry.space_group_name_H-M   'P 1'
#
loop_
_entity.id
_entity.type
_entity.pdbx_description
1 polymer ?
#
loop_
_entity_poly.entity_id
_entity_poly.type
_entity_poly.pdbx_seq_one_letter_code
_entity_poly.pdbx_strand_id
1 'polypeptide(L)'
;MSTQYETQGYTINNAGRRLVVDPITRIEGHMRCEVNINDQNVITNAVSCGTMFRGLEIILQGRDPRDAWAFVERICGVCTGVHALASVYAIEDAIGIKVPDNANIIRNIMLATLWCHDHLVHFYQLAGMDWIDVLDALKADPRKTSELAQVSPHGRNHPLAISSTYKTA
;
A
#
# COMPACT_ATOMS: atom_id res chain seq x y z
N MET A 1 1.08 -8.78 -35.33
CA MET A 1 0.87 -7.40 -35.81
C MET A 1 0.67 -6.52 -34.59
N SER A 2 1.26 -5.33 -34.56
CA SER A 2 0.95 -4.34 -33.54
C SER A 2 -0.36 -3.62 -33.85
N THR A 3 -0.99 -3.05 -32.83
CA THR A 3 -2.22 -2.29 -32.90
C THR A 3 -2.10 -1.01 -32.08
N GLN A 4 -2.89 -0.02 -32.47
CA GLN A 4 -3.00 1.26 -31.78
C GLN A 4 -4.47 1.66 -31.66
N TYR A 5 -4.86 2.21 -30.53
CA TYR A 5 -6.18 2.80 -30.31
C TYR A 5 -6.08 3.94 -29.28
N GLU A 6 -7.14 4.74 -29.15
CA GLU A 6 -7.19 5.86 -28.21
C GLU A 6 -8.25 5.63 -27.13
N THR A 7 -7.94 5.98 -25.89
CA THR A 7 -8.87 5.96 -24.76
C THR A 7 -8.41 6.95 -23.69
N GLN A 8 -9.35 7.67 -23.07
CA GLN A 8 -9.07 8.59 -21.94
C GLN A 8 -8.00 9.66 -22.24
N GLY A 9 -7.80 10.02 -23.52
CA GLY A 9 -6.76 10.96 -23.94
C GLY A 9 -5.37 10.34 -24.11
N TYR A 10 -5.22 9.02 -23.99
CA TYR A 10 -3.99 8.28 -24.26
C TYR A 10 -4.07 7.53 -25.59
N THR A 11 -2.98 7.54 -26.33
CA THR A 11 -2.76 6.66 -27.48
C THR A 11 -2.06 5.39 -27.01
N ILE A 12 -2.78 4.27 -26.97
CA ILE A 12 -2.25 2.98 -26.53
C ILE A 12 -1.66 2.28 -27.74
N ASN A 13 -0.34 2.09 -27.76
CA ASN A 13 0.38 1.48 -28.88
C ASN A 13 1.28 0.33 -28.40
N ASN A 14 1.00 -0.90 -28.86
CA ASN A 14 1.75 -2.09 -28.50
C ASN A 14 2.90 -2.45 -29.46
N ALA A 15 3.24 -1.57 -30.40
CA ALA A 15 4.47 -1.64 -31.19
C ALA A 15 5.72 -1.39 -30.32
N GLY A 16 6.90 -1.44 -30.93
CA GLY A 16 8.17 -1.16 -30.23
C GLY A 16 8.63 -2.29 -29.31
N ARG A 17 9.63 -2.00 -28.46
CA ARG A 17 10.25 -2.99 -27.58
C ARG A 17 9.32 -3.29 -26.40
N ARG A 18 9.11 -4.58 -26.11
CA ARG A 18 8.38 -5.05 -24.92
C ARG A 18 9.35 -5.24 -23.75
N LEU A 19 8.98 -4.70 -22.59
CA LEU A 19 9.65 -4.95 -21.31
C LEU A 19 8.66 -5.65 -20.37
N VAL A 20 9.19 -6.53 -19.54
CA VAL A 20 8.42 -7.34 -18.60
C VAL A 20 9.07 -7.24 -17.23
N VAL A 21 8.28 -6.91 -16.21
CA VAL A 21 8.67 -6.95 -14.80
C VAL A 21 7.76 -7.94 -14.10
N ASP A 22 8.30 -9.14 -13.89
CA ASP A 22 7.63 -10.29 -13.28
C ASP A 22 8.71 -11.13 -12.56
N PRO A 23 8.80 -11.04 -11.22
CA PRO A 23 7.80 -10.47 -10.31
C PRO A 23 7.89 -8.94 -10.14
N ILE A 24 6.74 -8.31 -9.89
CA ILE A 24 6.71 -7.02 -9.16
C ILE A 24 6.93 -7.33 -7.67
N THR A 25 8.01 -6.82 -7.10
CA THR A 25 8.37 -7.00 -5.68
C THR A 25 7.92 -5.82 -4.82
N ARG A 26 8.00 -5.97 -3.48
CA ARG A 26 7.58 -4.95 -2.50
C ARG A 26 6.10 -4.52 -2.63
N ILE A 27 5.26 -5.45 -3.07
CA ILE A 27 3.81 -5.37 -3.02
C ILE A 27 3.27 -6.58 -2.27
N GLU A 28 1.99 -6.53 -1.89
CA GLU A 28 1.27 -7.75 -1.48
C GLU A 28 0.87 -8.56 -2.72
N GLY A 29 0.90 -9.89 -2.58
CA GLY A 29 0.40 -10.80 -3.61
C GLY A 29 1.30 -10.96 -4.84
N HIS A 30 0.67 -11.18 -6.00
CA HIS A 30 1.34 -11.52 -7.24
C HIS A 30 0.87 -10.63 -8.39
N MET A 31 1.81 -9.90 -8.98
CA MET A 31 1.57 -9.02 -10.13
C MET A 31 2.67 -9.17 -11.16
N ARG A 32 2.23 -9.14 -12.42
CA ARG A 32 3.04 -9.00 -13.62
C ARG A 32 2.72 -7.68 -14.29
N CYS A 33 3.75 -6.90 -14.60
CA CYS A 33 3.62 -5.68 -15.40
C CYS A 33 4.37 -5.85 -16.72
N GLU A 34 3.71 -5.53 -17.82
CA GLU A 34 4.35 -5.46 -19.13
C GLU A 34 4.14 -4.09 -19.76
N VAL A 35 5.17 -3.57 -20.42
CA VAL A 35 5.09 -2.28 -21.12
C VAL A 35 5.71 -2.36 -22.50
N ASN A 36 5.21 -1.54 -23.42
CA ASN A 36 5.93 -1.22 -24.65
C ASN A 36 6.61 0.13 -24.51
N ILE A 37 7.83 0.25 -25.03
CA ILE A 37 8.55 1.51 -25.14
C ILE A 37 8.82 1.85 -26.61
N ASN A 38 8.71 3.14 -26.93
CA ASN A 38 9.13 3.68 -28.21
C ASN A 38 10.65 3.91 -28.27
N ASP A 39 11.15 4.41 -29.40
CA ASP A 39 12.58 4.68 -29.62
C ASP A 39 13.14 5.77 -28.69
N GLN A 40 12.27 6.54 -28.02
CA GLN A 40 12.63 7.58 -27.04
C GLN A 40 12.59 7.05 -25.59
N ASN A 41 12.45 5.73 -25.39
CA ASN A 41 12.29 5.08 -24.08
C ASN A 41 11.06 5.55 -23.29
N VAL A 42 10.02 6.04 -23.96
CA VAL A 42 8.74 6.41 -23.33
C VAL A 42 7.78 5.23 -23.41
N ILE A 43 7.11 4.92 -22.30
CA ILE A 43 6.07 3.88 -22.25
C ILE A 43 4.87 4.31 -23.10
N THR A 44 4.49 3.50 -24.09
CA THR A 44 3.34 3.74 -24.99
C THR A 44 2.18 2.79 -24.77
N ASN A 45 2.39 1.74 -23.98
CA ASN A 45 1.37 0.77 -23.57
C ASN A 45 1.79 0.16 -22.25
N ALA A 46 0.83 -0.07 -21.36
CA ALA A 46 1.04 -0.73 -20.08
C ALA A 46 -0.05 -1.77 -19.84
N VAL A 47 0.35 -2.95 -19.39
CA VAL A 47 -0.52 -4.09 -19.09
C VAL A 47 -0.31 -4.49 -17.64
N SER A 48 -1.36 -4.36 -16.84
CA SER A 48 -1.42 -4.82 -15.46
C SER A 48 -2.07 -6.20 -15.40
N CYS A 49 -1.39 -7.18 -14.83
CA CYS A 49 -1.90 -8.54 -14.69
C CYS A 49 -1.77 -9.01 -13.23
N GLY A 50 -2.90 -9.27 -12.58
CA GLY A 50 -2.93 -10.01 -11.32
C GLY A 50 -2.71 -11.50 -11.60
N THR A 51 -1.68 -12.09 -11.01
CA THR A 51 -1.23 -13.46 -11.33
C THR A 51 -1.60 -14.49 -10.25
N MET A 52 -2.63 -14.19 -9.44
CA MET A 52 -3.14 -15.09 -8.40
C MET A 52 -4.67 -15.06 -8.30
N PHE A 53 -5.25 -16.15 -7.81
CA PHE A 53 -6.68 -16.27 -7.53
C PHE A 53 -6.92 -17.26 -6.39
N ARG A 54 -7.95 -17.00 -5.56
CA ARG A 54 -8.36 -17.88 -4.44
C ARG A 54 -9.87 -18.15 -4.37
N GLY A 55 -10.72 -17.28 -4.92
CA GLY A 55 -12.16 -17.55 -5.04
C GLY A 55 -12.97 -17.50 -3.74
N LEU A 56 -12.66 -16.59 -2.82
CA LEU A 56 -13.41 -16.46 -1.55
C LEU A 56 -14.90 -16.20 -1.78
N GLU A 57 -15.28 -15.46 -2.82
CA GLU A 57 -16.69 -15.21 -3.19
C GLU A 57 -17.48 -16.51 -3.40
N ILE A 58 -16.82 -17.54 -3.95
CA ILE A 58 -17.41 -18.88 -4.16
C ILE A 58 -17.40 -19.67 -2.86
N ILE A 59 -16.28 -19.65 -2.12
CA ILE A 59 -16.10 -20.40 -0.87
C ILE A 59 -17.11 -19.98 0.21
N LEU A 60 -17.53 -18.71 0.19
CA LEU A 60 -18.52 -18.15 1.10
C LEU A 60 -19.96 -18.62 0.83
N GLN A 61 -20.24 -19.18 -0.36
CA GLN A 61 -21.58 -19.67 -0.68
C GLN A 61 -21.97 -20.82 0.26
N GLY A 62 -23.19 -20.75 0.81
CA GLY A 62 -23.72 -21.74 1.75
C GLY A 62 -23.12 -21.70 3.16
N ARG A 63 -22.25 -20.73 3.47
CA ARG A 63 -21.75 -20.50 4.84
C ARG A 63 -22.78 -19.74 5.67
N ASP A 64 -22.72 -19.92 6.98
CA ASP A 64 -23.48 -19.08 7.90
C ASP A 64 -22.99 -17.62 7.80
N PRO A 65 -23.88 -16.62 7.62
CA PRO A 65 -23.48 -15.22 7.54
C PRO A 65 -22.63 -14.74 8.72
N ARG A 66 -22.79 -15.33 9.91
CA ARG A 66 -22.05 -14.96 11.13
C ARG A 66 -20.58 -15.37 11.07
N ASP A 67 -20.24 -16.37 10.25
CA ASP A 67 -18.87 -16.84 10.07
C ASP A 67 -18.13 -16.08 8.96
N ALA A 68 -18.86 -15.33 8.12
CA ALA A 68 -18.32 -14.75 6.90
C ALA A 68 -17.09 -13.87 7.12
N TRP A 69 -17.10 -13.06 8.18
CA TRP A 69 -16.01 -12.14 8.52
C TRP A 69 -14.67 -12.88 8.71
N ALA A 70 -14.70 -14.07 9.31
CA ALA A 70 -13.49 -14.85 9.59
C ALA A 70 -12.87 -15.40 8.30
N PHE A 71 -13.69 -15.77 7.30
CA PHE A 71 -13.22 -16.20 6.00
C PHE A 71 -12.67 -15.03 5.19
N VAL A 72 -13.43 -13.93 5.06
CA VAL A 72 -13.03 -12.81 4.20
C VAL A 72 -11.90 -11.99 4.81
N GLU A 73 -11.66 -12.04 6.13
CA GLU A 73 -10.45 -11.48 6.74
C GLU A 73 -9.17 -12.06 6.12
N ARG A 74 -9.22 -13.33 5.67
CA ARG A 74 -8.07 -13.98 5.01
C ARG A 74 -7.94 -13.59 3.54
N ILE A 75 -8.75 -12.66 3.02
CA ILE A 75 -8.50 -12.04 1.71
C ILE A 75 -7.15 -11.32 1.72
N CYS A 76 -6.79 -10.59 2.78
CA CYS A 76 -5.49 -9.91 2.79
C CYS A 76 -4.93 -9.80 4.21
N GLY A 77 -3.65 -10.16 4.37
CA GLY A 77 -2.93 -10.05 5.63
C GLY A 77 -2.28 -8.68 5.86
N VAL A 78 -2.14 -7.85 4.82
CA VAL A 78 -1.60 -6.48 4.95
C VAL A 78 -2.69 -5.54 5.44
N CYS A 79 -3.80 -5.40 4.71
CA CYS A 79 -4.97 -4.64 5.15
C CYS A 79 -5.86 -5.47 6.10
N THR A 80 -5.23 -6.17 7.04
CA THR A 80 -5.88 -7.12 7.94
C THR A 80 -6.99 -6.47 8.79
N GLY A 81 -8.14 -7.15 8.88
CA GLY A 81 -9.31 -6.65 9.61
C GLY A 81 -10.28 -5.80 8.79
N VAL A 82 -9.86 -5.11 7.71
CA VAL A 82 -10.79 -4.25 6.93
C VAL A 82 -11.89 -5.07 6.24
N HIS A 83 -11.55 -6.26 5.75
CA HIS A 83 -12.52 -7.18 5.14
C HIS A 83 -13.47 -7.79 6.17
N ALA A 84 -12.99 -8.08 7.39
CA ALA A 84 -13.85 -8.51 8.49
C ALA A 84 -14.85 -7.41 8.86
N LEU A 85 -14.38 -6.16 8.95
CA LEU A 85 -15.20 -5.00 9.25
C LEU A 85 -16.29 -4.77 8.18
N ALA A 86 -15.91 -4.82 6.90
CA ALA A 86 -16.87 -4.72 5.80
C ALA A 86 -17.89 -5.87 5.82
N SER A 87 -17.46 -7.09 6.17
CA SER A 87 -18.35 -8.24 6.29
C SER A 87 -19.40 -8.06 7.39
N VAL A 88 -18.99 -7.64 8.59
CA VAL A 88 -19.96 -7.44 9.68
C VAL A 88 -20.92 -6.30 9.34
N TYR A 89 -20.44 -5.22 8.72
CA TYR A 89 -21.32 -4.14 8.24
C TYR A 89 -22.34 -4.63 7.22
N ALA A 90 -21.93 -5.40 6.22
CA ALA A 90 -22.83 -5.92 5.18
C ALA A 90 -23.89 -6.86 5.76
N ILE A 91 -23.51 -7.76 6.67
CA ILE A 91 -24.45 -8.71 7.29
C ILE A 91 -25.39 -8.02 8.29
N GLU A 92 -24.88 -7.06 9.07
CA GLU A 92 -25.70 -6.26 9.98
C GLU A 92 -26.73 -5.42 9.22
N ASP A 93 -26.34 -4.81 8.10
CA ASP A 93 -27.24 -4.07 7.20
C ASP A 93 -28.34 -4.99 6.65
N ALA A 94 -27.95 -6.16 6.11
CA ALA A 94 -28.89 -7.11 5.52
C ALA A 94 -29.94 -7.65 6.52
N ILE A 95 -29.57 -7.78 7.80
CA ILE A 95 -30.45 -8.36 8.85
C ILE A 95 -31.09 -7.24 9.72
N GLY A 96 -30.71 -5.98 9.54
CA GLY A 96 -31.24 -4.84 10.29
C GLY A 96 -30.73 -4.73 11.72
N ILE A 97 -29.49 -5.19 11.99
CA ILE A 97 -28.86 -5.10 13.31
C ILE A 97 -28.29 -3.70 13.52
N LYS A 98 -28.56 -3.12 14.70
CA LYS A 98 -27.89 -1.91 15.18
C LYS A 98 -26.97 -2.28 16.33
N VAL A 99 -25.68 -1.99 16.19
CA VAL A 99 -24.71 -2.26 17.25
C VAL A 99 -24.70 -1.15 18.31
N PRO A 100 -24.31 -1.46 19.56
CA PRO A 100 -24.07 -0.44 20.57
C PRO A 100 -22.96 0.53 20.13
N ASP A 101 -23.05 1.79 20.57
CA ASP A 101 -22.09 2.84 20.19
C ASP A 101 -20.64 2.47 20.54
N ASN A 102 -20.42 1.88 21.71
CA ASN A 102 -19.09 1.40 22.11
C ASN A 102 -18.50 0.36 21.12
N ALA A 103 -19.33 -0.48 20.50
CA ALA A 103 -18.86 -1.42 19.49
C ALA A 103 -18.44 -0.69 18.20
N ASN A 104 -19.20 0.32 17.78
CA ASN A 104 -18.86 1.17 16.64
C ASN A 104 -17.56 1.96 16.89
N ILE A 105 -17.39 2.52 18.10
CA ILE A 105 -16.16 3.23 18.50
C ILE A 105 -14.96 2.29 18.43
N ILE A 106 -15.06 1.07 18.98
CA ILE A 106 -13.96 0.09 18.93
C ILE A 106 -13.65 -0.29 17.48
N ARG A 107 -14.65 -0.49 16.62
CA ARG A 107 -14.46 -0.75 15.19
C ARG A 107 -13.69 0.39 14.49
N ASN A 108 -14.04 1.64 14.80
CA ASN A 108 -13.32 2.80 14.28
C ASN A 108 -11.88 2.86 14.79
N ILE A 109 -11.63 2.54 16.06
CA ILE A 109 -10.28 2.45 16.62
C ILE A 109 -9.45 1.38 15.89
N MET A 110 -10.04 0.21 15.64
CA MET A 110 -9.36 -0.88 14.92
C MET A 110 -9.01 -0.47 13.48
N LEU A 111 -9.93 0.19 12.77
CA LEU A 111 -9.68 0.66 11.41
C LEU A 111 -8.62 1.78 11.37
N ALA A 112 -8.67 2.72 12.31
CA ALA A 112 -7.66 3.77 12.42
C ALA A 112 -6.28 3.20 12.77
N THR A 113 -6.23 2.19 13.64
CA THR A 113 -4.98 1.46 13.96
C THR A 113 -4.40 0.81 12.71
N LEU A 114 -5.24 0.17 11.89
CA LEU A 114 -4.82 -0.40 10.61
C LEU A 114 -4.27 0.69 9.68
N TRP A 115 -4.95 1.83 9.54
CA TRP A 115 -4.49 2.92 8.69
C TRP A 115 -3.10 3.41 9.09
N CYS A 116 -2.88 3.66 10.38
CA CYS A 116 -1.58 4.08 10.89
C CYS A 116 -0.48 3.03 10.61
N HIS A 117 -0.77 1.76 10.85
CA HIS A 117 0.18 0.68 10.64
C HIS A 117 0.49 0.49 9.14
N ASP A 118 -0.55 0.32 8.32
CA ASP A 118 -0.45 0.03 6.89
C ASP A 118 0.30 1.15 6.16
N HIS A 119 -0.09 2.42 6.38
CA HIS A 119 0.58 3.55 5.73
C HIS A 119 2.03 3.72 6.17
N LEU A 120 2.34 3.50 7.45
CA LEU A 120 3.72 3.59 7.95
C LEU A 120 4.62 2.52 7.31
N VAL A 121 4.15 1.27 7.29
CA VAL A 121 4.89 0.14 6.71
C VAL A 121 5.01 0.31 5.20
N HIS A 122 3.94 0.74 4.51
CA HIS A 122 3.98 1.03 3.08
C HIS A 122 5.05 2.08 2.77
N PHE A 123 5.07 3.19 3.51
CA PHE A 123 6.02 4.28 3.27
C PHE A 123 7.47 3.81 3.34
N TYR A 124 7.84 3.05 4.38
CA TYR A 124 9.24 2.66 4.60
C TYR A 124 9.63 1.34 3.93
N GLN A 125 8.87 0.27 4.16
CA GLN A 125 9.25 -1.08 3.72
C GLN A 125 8.83 -1.38 2.28
N LEU A 126 7.72 -0.80 1.82
CA LEU A 126 7.24 -1.04 0.46
C LEU A 126 7.79 -0.01 -0.52
N ALA A 127 7.65 1.29 -0.27
CA ALA A 127 8.04 2.33 -1.23
C ALA A 127 9.39 3.00 -0.95
N GLY A 128 9.91 2.93 0.29
CA GLY A 128 11.05 3.74 0.73
C GLY A 128 12.31 3.59 -0.13
N MET A 129 12.62 2.37 -0.58
CA MET A 129 13.80 2.08 -1.39
C MET A 129 13.69 2.52 -2.86
N ASP A 130 12.52 3.01 -3.31
CA ASP A 130 12.42 3.70 -4.60
C ASP A 130 12.99 5.13 -4.55
N TRP A 131 13.12 5.69 -3.35
CA TRP A 131 13.51 7.08 -3.11
C TRP A 131 14.82 7.22 -2.35
N ILE A 132 15.14 6.24 -1.50
CA ILE A 132 16.32 6.25 -0.63
C ILE A 132 17.36 5.27 -1.18
N ASP A 133 18.46 5.80 -1.71
CA ASP A 133 19.65 5.00 -2.01
C ASP A 133 20.34 4.60 -0.70
N VAL A 134 20.11 3.35 -0.29
CA VAL A 134 20.65 2.79 0.96
C VAL A 134 22.18 2.72 0.94
N LEU A 135 22.80 2.50 -0.23
CA LEU A 135 24.26 2.39 -0.32
C LEU A 135 24.92 3.76 -0.27
N ASP A 136 24.28 4.79 -0.83
CA ASP A 136 24.78 6.16 -0.74
C ASP A 136 24.76 6.70 0.71
N ALA A 137 23.87 6.18 1.55
CA ALA A 137 23.82 6.53 2.97
C ALA A 137 25.14 6.27 3.72
N LEU A 138 25.98 5.33 3.25
CA LEU A 138 27.32 5.07 3.80
C LEU A 138 28.30 6.23 3.61
N LYS A 139 28.01 7.15 2.70
CA LYS A 139 28.84 8.33 2.39
C LYS A 139 28.40 9.59 3.16
N ALA A 140 27.30 9.53 3.90
CA ALA A 140 26.77 10.68 4.61
C ALA A 140 27.65 11.09 5.80
N ASP A 141 27.75 12.40 6.08
CA ASP A 141 28.35 12.92 7.31
C ASP A 141 27.30 12.88 8.43
N PRO A 142 27.52 12.13 9.54
CA PRO A 142 26.53 11.99 10.59
C PRO A 142 26.11 13.30 11.28
N ARG A 143 27.01 14.29 11.38
CA ARG A 143 26.68 15.59 12.00
C ARG A 143 25.73 16.38 11.11
N LYS A 144 26.01 16.42 9.79
CA LYS A 144 25.11 17.06 8.81
C LYS A 144 23.76 16.35 8.75
N THR A 145 23.72 15.02 8.85
CA THR A 145 22.47 14.27 8.90
C THR A 145 21.67 14.57 10.16
N SER A 146 22.34 14.73 11.32
CA SER A 146 21.69 15.20 12.56
C SER A 146 21.07 16.58 12.38
N GLU A 147 21.83 17.55 11.85
CA GLU A 147 21.34 18.91 11.59
C GLU A 147 20.11 18.90 10.65
N LEU A 148 20.17 18.09 9.58
CA LEU A 148 19.06 17.92 8.63
C LEU A 148 17.80 17.34 9.30
N ALA A 149 17.94 16.37 10.20
CA ALA A 149 16.79 15.79 10.90
C ALA A 149 16.08 16.81 11.82
N GLN A 150 16.85 17.72 12.44
CA GLN A 150 16.31 18.73 13.37
C GLN A 150 15.52 19.84 12.67
N VAL A 151 15.78 20.14 11.38
CA VAL A 151 15.04 21.19 10.64
C VAL A 151 13.65 20.76 10.17
N SER A 152 13.34 19.46 10.23
CA SER A 152 12.02 18.91 9.94
C SER A 152 10.94 19.60 10.79
N PRO A 153 9.75 19.91 10.25
CA PRO A 153 8.70 20.63 10.97
C PRO A 153 8.23 19.97 12.27
N HIS A 154 8.53 18.67 12.48
CA HIS A 154 8.27 17.97 13.74
C HIS A 154 9.43 18.03 14.76
N GLY A 155 10.66 18.36 14.33
CA GLY A 155 11.84 18.40 15.19
C GLY A 155 11.94 19.65 16.06
N ARG A 156 11.41 20.79 15.59
CA ARG A 156 11.54 22.08 16.30
C ARG A 156 10.56 22.30 17.45
N ASN A 157 9.42 21.62 17.45
CA ASN A 157 8.34 21.84 18.44
C ASN A 157 8.08 20.62 19.35
N HIS A 158 8.91 19.58 19.28
CA HIS A 158 8.73 18.40 20.13
C HIS A 158 9.37 18.61 21.51
N PRO A 159 8.67 18.38 22.64
CA PRO A 159 9.22 18.58 23.99
C PRO A 159 10.39 17.63 24.35
N LEU A 160 10.65 16.60 23.52
CA LEU A 160 11.84 15.74 23.59
C LEU A 160 12.92 16.09 22.54
N ALA A 161 12.84 17.25 21.88
CA ALA A 161 13.95 17.74 21.07
C ALA A 161 15.15 17.94 22.00
N ILE A 162 16.07 16.97 21.98
CA ILE A 162 17.30 17.01 22.76
C ILE A 162 18.09 18.19 22.20
N SER A 163 18.01 19.36 22.84
CA SER A 163 18.94 20.44 22.58
C SER A 163 20.34 19.88 22.81
N SER A 164 21.10 19.66 21.74
CA SER A 164 22.48 19.22 21.86
C SER A 164 23.31 20.41 22.33
N THR A 165 23.26 20.70 23.63
CA THR A 165 24.16 21.63 24.33
C THR A 165 25.55 21.03 24.55
N TYR A 166 26.01 20.14 23.67
CA TYR A 166 27.43 19.79 23.58
C TYR A 166 28.16 20.89 22.81
N LYS A 167 28.26 22.08 23.43
CA LYS A 167 29.40 22.97 23.21
C LYS A 167 30.60 22.32 23.89
N THR A 168 31.34 21.51 23.15
CA THR A 168 32.70 21.14 23.56
C THR A 168 33.62 22.35 23.42
N ALA A 169 34.38 22.60 24.48
CA ALA A 169 35.50 23.53 24.54
C ALA A 169 36.59 23.18 23.52
#